data_AF-A0A3M0WIN3-F1
#
_entry.id   AF-A0A3M0WIN3-F1
#
_cell.length_a   1.000
_cell.length_b   1.000
_cell.length_c   1.000
_cell.angle_alpha   90.00
_cell.angle_beta   90.00
_cell.angle_gamma   90.00
#
_symmetry.space_group_name_H-M   'P 1'
#
loop_
_entity.id
_entity.type
_entity.pdbx_description
1 polymer ?
#
loop_
_entity_poly.entity_id
_entity_poly.type
_entity_poly.pdbx_seq_one_letter_code
_entity_poly.pdbx_strand_id
1 'polypeptide(L)' 'MAKTKVKKEPDFRFEEVSFKCKCGKEGKEFIPVAENTGVLDTRCSQCGRRILEIRIFDSN' A
#
# COMPACT_ATOMS: atom_id res chain seq x y z
N MET A 1 40.08 -9.42 2.87
CA MET A 1 39.17 -8.25 3.01
C MET A 1 37.75 -8.77 3.07
N ALA A 2 37.12 -8.72 4.25
CA ALA A 2 35.76 -9.20 4.45
C ALA A 2 34.78 -8.30 3.68
N LYS A 3 33.97 -8.90 2.80
CA LYS A 3 32.91 -8.20 2.08
C LYS A 3 31.78 -7.89 3.07
N THR A 4 31.76 -6.68 3.61
CA THR A 4 30.65 -6.18 4.43
C THR A 4 29.42 -6.11 3.54
N LYS A 5 28.48 -7.06 3.70
CA LYS A 5 27.15 -6.97 3.09
C LYS A 5 26.43 -5.80 3.77
N VAL A 6 26.30 -4.68 3.07
CA VAL A 6 25.42 -3.58 3.50
C VAL A 6 24.02 -4.17 3.59
N LYS A 7 23.50 -4.34 4.81
CA LYS A 7 22.08 -4.59 5.01
C LYS A 7 21.38 -3.32 4.52
N LYS A 8 20.74 -3.35 3.34
CA LYS A 8 19.76 -2.34 2.98
C LYS A 8 18.76 -2.31 4.14
N GLU A 9 18.62 -1.15 4.78
CA GLU A 9 17.55 -0.98 5.75
C GLU A 9 16.22 -1.26 5.05
N PRO A 10 15.30 -2.01 5.66
CA PRO A 10 14.00 -2.27 5.05
C PRO A 10 13.26 -0.94 4.89
N ASP A 11 12.99 -0.54 3.65
CA ASP A 11 12.17 0.62 3.32
C ASP A 11 10.71 0.28 3.63
N PHE A 12 10.27 0.68 4.82
CA PHE A 12 8.90 0.48 5.30
C PHE A 12 8.29 1.82 5.69
N ARG A 13 7.16 2.17 5.07
CA ARG A 13 6.42 3.41 5.31
C ARG A 13 4.92 3.17 5.24
N PHE A 14 4.15 4.07 5.85
CA PHE A 14 2.70 4.10 5.69
C PHE A 14 2.34 5.19 4.69
N GLU A 15 1.62 4.82 3.64
CA GLU A 15 1.15 5.74 2.61
C GLU A 15 -0.38 5.82 2.64
N GLU A 16 -0.90 7.03 2.50
CA GLU A 16 -2.34 7.25 2.33
C GLU A 16 -2.71 6.97 0.87
N VAL A 17 -3.56 5.97 0.63
CA VAL A 17 -4.05 5.63 -0.71
C VAL A 17 -5.54 5.89 -0.83
N SER A 18 -5.95 6.47 -1.96
CA SER A 18 -7.35 6.63 -2.31
C SER A 18 -7.88 5.39 -3.03
N PHE A 19 -9.13 5.05 -2.74
CA PHE A 19 -9.84 3.96 -3.39
C PHE A 19 -11.23 4.37 -3.81
N LYS A 20 -11.73 3.72 -4.87
CA LYS A 20 -13.09 3.91 -5.35
C LYS A 20 -13.79 2.56 -5.41
N CYS A 21 -14.81 2.40 -4.58
CA CYS A 21 -15.66 1.23 -4.64
C CYS A 21 -16.51 1.24 -5.90
N LYS A 22 -16.84 0.05 -6.41
CA LYS A 22 -17.80 -0.13 -7.53
C LYS A 22 -19.19 0.45 -7.25
N CYS A 23 -19.56 0.71 -6.00
CA CYS A 23 -20.81 1.39 -5.65
C CYS A 23 -20.74 2.93 -5.80
N GLY A 24 -19.59 3.46 -6.22
CA GLY A 24 -19.36 4.90 -6.40
C GLY A 24 -18.77 5.60 -5.17
N LYS A 25 -18.73 4.96 -4.00
CA LYS A 25 -18.12 5.53 -2.80
C LYS A 25 -16.60 5.61 -2.93
N GLU A 26 -16.06 6.77 -2.67
CA GLU A 26 -14.61 7.03 -2.57
C GLU A 26 -14.19 7.07 -1.10
N GLY A 27 -12.93 6.73 -0.85
CA GLY A 27 -12.37 6.67 0.49
C GLY A 27 -10.84 6.72 0.45
N LYS A 28 -10.25 6.81 1.64
CA LYS A 28 -8.80 6.80 1.85
C LYS A 28 -8.48 5.80 2.94
N GLU A 29 -7.34 5.13 2.80
CA GLU A 29 -6.84 4.15 3.76
C GLU A 29 -5.32 4.31 3.88
N PHE A 30 -4.77 4.13 5.08
CA PHE A 30 -3.33 4.06 5.27
C PHE A 30 -2.88 2.62 5.11
N ILE A 31 -2.00 2.37 4.15
CA ILE A 31 -1.47 1.02 3.89
C ILE A 31 0.02 0.96 4.18
N PRO A 32 0.52 -0.16 4.73
CA PRO A 32 1.94 -0.40 4.80
C PRO A 32 2.50 -0.59 3.38
N VAL A 33 3.61 0.07 3.11
CA VAL A 33 4.36 -0.01 1.86
C VAL A 33 5.76 -0.50 2.19
N ALA A 34 6.17 -1.58 1.56
CA ALA A 34 7.51 -2.14 1.67
C ALA A 34 8.09 -2.30 0.27
N GLU A 35 9.35 -1.89 0.06
CA GLU A 35 10.01 -1.99 -1.25
C GLU A 35 9.11 -1.38 -2.35
N ASN A 36 8.56 -0.19 -2.09
CA ASN A 36 7.64 0.53 -2.99
C ASN A 36 6.33 -0.17 -3.36
N THR A 37 5.98 -1.25 -2.67
CA THR A 37 4.74 -1.99 -2.93
C THR A 37 3.88 -2.04 -1.68
N GLY A 38 2.61 -1.69 -1.82
CA GLY A 38 1.60 -1.79 -0.76
C GLY A 38 0.39 -2.59 -1.23
N VAL A 39 -0.31 -3.20 -0.28
CA VAL A 39 -1.59 -3.89 -0.55
C VAL A 39 -2.70 -3.13 0.17
N LEU A 40 -3.64 -2.61 -0.62
CA LEU A 40 -4.90 -2.10 -0.11
C LEU A 40 -5.87 -3.27 0.04
N ASP A 41 -6.23 -3.58 1.28
CA ASP A 41 -7.28 -4.55 1.61
C ASP A 41 -8.26 -3.92 2.59
N THR A 42 -9.36 -3.39 2.06
CA THR A 42 -10.39 -2.73 2.87
C THR A 42 -11.79 -3.16 2.43
N ARG A 43 -12.79 -2.90 3.27
CA ARG A 43 -14.20 -3.12 2.92
C ARG A 43 -14.89 -1.79 2.77
N CYS A 44 -15.67 -1.63 1.70
CA CYS A 44 -16.48 -0.44 1.51
C CYS A 44 -17.50 -0.32 2.65
N SER A 45 -17.43 0.76 3.42
CA SER A 45 -18.36 1.00 4.53
C SER A 45 -19.81 1.26 4.10
N GLN A 46 -20.09 1.45 2.81
CA GLN A 46 -21.45 1.64 2.29
C GLN A 46 -22.08 0.34 1.77
N CYS A 47 -21.36 -0.47 0.98
CA CYS A 47 -21.93 -1.67 0.36
C CYS A 47 -21.32 -3.00 0.85
N GLY A 48 -20.36 -2.94 1.78
CA GLY A 48 -19.71 -4.12 2.37
C GLY A 48 -18.75 -4.88 1.45
N ARG A 49 -18.65 -4.49 0.17
CA ARG A 49 -17.75 -5.15 -0.80
C ARG A 49 -16.28 -4.95 -0.41
N ARG A 50 -15.48 -6.01 -0.54
CA ARG A 50 -14.03 -5.97 -0.39
C ARG A 50 -13.38 -5.29 -1.58
N ILE A 51 -12.39 -4.47 -1.30
CA ILE A 51 -11.54 -3.77 -2.26
C ILE A 51 -10.13 -4.26 -1.99
N LEU A 52 -9.57 -4.98 -2.95
CA LEU A 52 -8.24 -5.57 -2.89
C LEU A 52 -7.44 -5.09 -4.10
N GLU A 53 -6.44 -4.25 -3.86
CA GLU A 53 -5.62 -3.64 -4.90
C GLU A 53 -4.15 -3.66 -4.50
N ILE A 54 -3.27 -3.97 -5.47
CA ILE A 54 -1.83 -3.82 -5.31
C ILE A 54 -1.46 -2.42 -5.79
N ARG A 55 -0.77 -1.65 -4.95
CA ARG A 55 -0.29 -0.30 -5.27
C ARG A 55 1.23 -0.33 -5.36
N ILE A 56 1.74 0.11 -6.50
CA ILE A 56 3.17 0.27 -6.76
C ILE A 56 3.43 1.78 -6.74
N PHE A 57 4.41 2.19 -5.95
CA PHE A 57 4.80 3.58 -5.77
C PHE A 57 6.13 3.80 -6.50
N ASP A 58 6.23 4.72 -7.45
CA ASP A 58 7.53 5.02 -8.04
C ASP A 58 8.43 5.70 -6.99
N SER A 59 9.64 5.17 -6.81
CA SER A 59 10.72 5.91 -6.16
C SER A 59 11.22 6.96 -7.12
N ASN A 60 10.93 8.23 -6.82
CA ASN A 60 11.59 9.36 -7.47
C ASN A 60 13.10 9.36 -7.17
#